data_AF-A0A383E5H5-F1
#
_entry.id   AF-A0A383E5H5-F1
#
_cell.length_a   1.000
_cell.length_b   1.000
_cell.length_c   1.000
_cell.angle_alpha   90.00
_cell.angle_beta   90.00
_cell.angle_gamma   90.00
#
_symmetry.space_group_name_H-M   'P 1'
#
loop_
_entity.id
_entity.type
_entity.pdbx_description
1 polymer ?
#
loop_
_entity_poly.entity_id
_entity_poly.type
_entity_poly.pdbx_seq_one_letter_code
_entity_poly.pdbx_strand_id
1 'polypeptide(L)'
;MKANLVIRTLAAVSVILLLGLFSVITALAQESVDLDADDIGGVVTSTNGAEGGVWVIAETEDFDTRYAKIVVTDDDGRYVVPDLPDADYQVWVRGYGLADSEKTAASPGDALNLNAVIAPSAAVAAEIYPAISWYAMMHLPPESELASIEGGLNFYRNLMTNNGCVGCHQLGNLATRTIPEGIGEFESSEQAWIRRIQSGQAGANMIRPLTVDLQGVPFKYFADWTDR
;
A
#
# COMPACT_ATOMS: atom_id res chain seq x y z
N MET A 1 -12.38 46.35 -47.49
CA MET A 1 -11.70 45.06 -47.22
C MET A 1 -11.07 44.94 -45.83
N LYS A 2 -10.42 45.98 -45.27
CA LYS A 2 -9.75 45.88 -43.95
C LYS A 2 -10.70 45.67 -42.75
N ALA A 3 -11.87 46.30 -42.74
CA ALA A 3 -12.85 46.17 -41.65
C ALA A 3 -13.42 44.75 -41.48
N ASN A 4 -13.70 44.05 -42.60
CA ASN A 4 -14.22 42.68 -42.57
C ASN A 4 -13.18 41.65 -42.09
N LEU A 5 -11.89 41.96 -42.23
CA LEU A 5 -10.82 41.11 -41.70
C LEU A 5 -10.75 41.23 -40.18
N VAL A 6 -10.77 42.46 -39.64
CA VAL A 6 -10.71 42.73 -38.19
C VAL A 6 -11.89 42.12 -37.43
N ILE A 7 -13.11 42.20 -38.00
CA ILE A 7 -14.32 41.59 -37.39
C ILE A 7 -14.21 40.06 -37.36
N ARG A 8 -13.62 39.45 -38.39
CA ARG A 8 -13.40 38.00 -38.46
C ARG A 8 -12.33 37.52 -37.48
N THR A 9 -11.26 38.28 -37.28
CA THR A 9 -10.23 37.94 -36.27
C THR A 9 -10.75 38.10 -34.85
N LEU A 10 -11.52 39.16 -34.56
CA LEU A 10 -12.13 39.36 -33.24
C LEU A 10 -13.11 38.22 -32.90
N ALA A 11 -13.97 37.83 -33.84
CA ALA A 11 -14.90 36.71 -33.63
C ALA A 11 -14.18 35.37 -33.40
N ALA A 12 -13.09 35.10 -34.14
CA ALA A 12 -12.30 33.88 -33.95
C ALA A 12 -11.57 33.83 -32.59
N VAL A 13 -11.03 34.96 -32.13
CA VAL A 13 -10.39 35.06 -30.81
C VAL A 13 -11.42 34.88 -29.68
N SER A 14 -12.62 35.45 -29.82
CA SER A 14 -13.70 35.26 -28.85
C SER A 14 -14.16 33.80 -28.74
N VAL A 15 -14.28 33.10 -29.87
CA VAL A 15 -14.65 31.66 -29.89
C VAL A 15 -13.57 30.79 -29.25
N ILE A 16 -12.29 31.06 -29.50
CA ILE A 16 -11.18 30.33 -28.86
C ILE A 16 -11.13 30.60 -27.35
N LEU A 17 -11.38 31.84 -26.91
CA LEU A 17 -11.45 32.17 -25.48
C LEU A 17 -12.63 31.46 -24.79
N LEU A 18 -13.80 31.47 -25.43
CA LEU A 18 -15.01 30.81 -24.93
C LEU A 18 -14.85 29.28 -24.86
N LEU A 19 -14.22 28.66 -25.86
CA LEU A 19 -13.90 27.22 -25.84
C LEU A 19 -12.86 26.87 -24.77
N GLY A 20 -11.83 27.71 -24.58
CA GLY A 20 -10.84 27.53 -23.51
C GLY A 20 -11.44 27.68 -22.12
N LEU A 21 -12.35 28.63 -21.92
CA LEU A 21 -13.10 28.81 -20.68
C LEU A 21 -14.04 27.63 -20.39
N PHE A 22 -14.68 27.06 -21.41
CA PHE A 22 -15.57 25.91 -21.25
C PHE A 22 -14.82 24.65 -20.79
N SER A 23 -13.63 24.38 -21.34
CA SER A 23 -12.80 23.24 -20.93
C SER A 23 -12.29 23.35 -19.50
N VAL A 24 -12.00 24.56 -19.01
CA VAL A 24 -11.60 24.80 -17.61
C VAL A 24 -12.80 24.63 -16.68
N ILE A 25 -13.99 25.06 -17.08
CA ILE A 25 -15.21 24.90 -16.27
C ILE A 25 -15.64 23.43 -16.18
N THR A 26 -15.49 22.63 -17.25
CA THR A 26 -15.75 21.17 -17.18
C THR A 26 -14.72 20.42 -16.35
N ALA A 27 -13.47 20.88 -16.28
CA ALA A 27 -12.46 20.32 -15.38
C ALA A 27 -12.71 20.69 -13.89
N LEU A 28 -13.52 21.71 -13.63
CA LEU A 28 -13.94 22.14 -12.29
C LEU A 28 -15.37 21.69 -11.92
N ALA A 29 -16.12 21.13 -12.87
CA ALA A 29 -17.40 20.47 -12.60
C ALA A 29 -17.09 19.11 -11.98
N GLN A 30 -16.70 19.18 -10.72
CA GLN A 30 -16.48 18.02 -9.89
C GLN A 30 -17.77 17.22 -9.81
N GLU A 31 -17.74 15.96 -10.25
CA GLU A 31 -18.88 15.06 -10.09
C GLU A 31 -19.14 14.88 -8.59
N SER A 32 -20.24 15.46 -8.13
CA SER A 32 -20.74 15.29 -6.77
C SER A 32 -21.15 13.83 -6.60
N VAL A 33 -20.54 13.14 -5.65
CA VAL A 33 -21.07 11.88 -5.14
C VAL A 33 -22.34 12.19 -4.34
N ASP A 34 -23.35 11.33 -4.48
CA ASP A 34 -24.52 11.38 -3.63
C ASP A 34 -24.11 10.96 -2.22
N LEU A 35 -24.35 11.85 -1.25
CA LEU A 35 -24.06 11.65 0.17
C LEU A 35 -25.34 11.84 0.96
N ASP A 36 -25.54 11.03 1.99
CA ASP A 36 -26.46 11.35 3.08
C ASP A 36 -25.71 11.92 4.31
N ALA A 37 -26.40 12.02 5.44
CA ALA A 37 -25.93 12.77 6.60
C ALA A 37 -24.86 12.03 7.40
N ASP A 38 -24.72 10.72 7.23
CA ASP A 38 -23.74 9.89 7.91
C ASP A 38 -22.63 9.37 6.98
N ASP A 39 -22.54 9.91 5.76
CA ASP A 39 -21.51 9.61 4.79
C ASP A 39 -20.36 10.63 4.81
N ILE A 40 -19.13 10.19 4.52
CA ILE A 40 -18.07 11.09 4.02
C ILE A 40 -17.74 10.67 2.60
N GLY A 41 -17.70 11.60 1.66
CA GLY A 41 -17.31 11.23 0.30
C GLY A 41 -16.77 12.37 -0.54
N GLY A 42 -16.22 12.02 -1.68
CA GLY A 42 -15.66 12.97 -2.63
C GLY A 42 -14.87 12.26 -3.72
N VAL A 43 -13.84 12.94 -4.22
CA VAL A 43 -12.97 12.41 -5.27
C VAL A 43 -11.52 12.42 -4.80
N VAL A 44 -10.79 11.36 -5.12
CA VAL A 44 -9.35 11.26 -4.95
C VAL A 44 -8.65 11.59 -6.27
N THR A 45 -7.71 12.52 -6.21
CA THR A 45 -6.88 12.89 -7.37
C THR A 45 -5.41 12.95 -7.01
N SER A 46 -4.53 12.87 -8.01
CA SER A 46 -3.10 13.12 -7.89
C SER A 46 -2.63 14.02 -9.04
N THR A 47 -1.31 14.20 -9.15
CA THR A 47 -0.70 14.84 -10.33
C THR A 47 -0.99 14.11 -11.65
N ASN A 48 -1.47 12.86 -11.60
CA ASN A 48 -1.82 12.05 -12.77
C ASN A 48 -3.31 12.13 -13.15
N GLY A 49 -4.13 12.84 -12.36
CA GLY A 49 -5.59 12.90 -12.54
C GLY A 49 -6.33 12.14 -11.45
N ALA A 50 -7.52 11.62 -11.77
CA ALA A 50 -8.29 10.81 -10.83
C ALA A 50 -7.59 9.48 -10.51
N GLU A 51 -7.66 9.06 -9.25
CA GLU A 51 -7.00 7.84 -8.76
C GLU A 51 -8.04 6.76 -8.46
N GLY A 52 -8.21 5.82 -9.38
CA GLY A 52 -9.09 4.67 -9.21
C GLY A 52 -8.43 3.48 -8.50
N GLY A 53 -9.22 2.72 -7.76
CA GLY A 53 -8.73 1.53 -7.06
C GLY A 53 -7.86 1.81 -5.83
N VAL A 54 -7.83 3.04 -5.32
CA VAL A 54 -7.08 3.41 -4.11
C VAL A 54 -7.96 3.33 -2.87
N TRP A 55 -7.37 3.04 -1.72
CA TRP A 55 -8.08 2.96 -0.45
C TRP A 55 -8.26 4.35 0.14
N VAL A 56 -9.49 4.69 0.47
CA VAL A 56 -9.82 5.82 1.35
C VAL A 56 -10.13 5.27 2.73
N ILE A 57 -9.41 5.77 3.73
CA ILE A 57 -9.40 5.25 5.09
C ILE A 57 -9.90 6.37 6.00
N ALA A 58 -11.08 6.18 6.60
CA ALA A 58 -11.57 7.02 7.68
C ALA A 58 -11.31 6.32 9.01
N GLU A 59 -10.59 6.98 9.92
CA GLU A 59 -10.28 6.43 11.24
C GLU A 59 -10.53 7.43 12.36
N THR A 60 -10.87 6.92 13.54
CA THR A 60 -11.08 7.72 14.76
C THR A 60 -10.66 6.95 16.01
N GLU A 61 -10.29 7.69 17.04
CA GLU A 61 -10.00 7.19 18.39
C GLU A 61 -11.02 7.67 19.42
N ASP A 62 -12.13 8.28 18.99
CA ASP A 62 -13.16 8.84 19.88
C ASP A 62 -14.00 7.77 20.62
N PHE A 63 -13.87 6.51 20.22
CA PHE A 63 -14.53 5.37 20.86
C PHE A 63 -13.58 4.60 21.78
N ASP A 64 -14.13 3.72 22.64
CA ASP A 64 -13.35 2.86 23.55
C ASP A 64 -12.30 1.98 22.84
N THR A 65 -12.49 1.74 21.53
CA THR A 65 -11.53 1.08 20.66
C THR A 65 -11.37 1.88 19.38
N ARG A 66 -10.15 1.95 18.83
CA ARG A 66 -9.91 2.54 17.50
C ARG A 66 -10.89 2.00 16.47
N TYR A 67 -11.53 2.91 15.75
CA TYR A 67 -12.42 2.59 14.65
C TYR A 67 -11.74 2.98 13.32
N ALA A 68 -11.90 2.12 12.31
CA ALA A 68 -11.51 2.45 10.93
C ALA A 68 -12.49 1.81 9.95
N LYS A 69 -12.91 2.58 8.94
CA LYS A 69 -13.70 2.11 7.79
C LYS A 69 -12.95 2.46 6.52
N ILE A 70 -12.82 1.48 5.62
CA ILE A 70 -12.00 1.58 4.42
C ILE A 70 -12.87 1.27 3.21
N VAL A 71 -12.82 2.14 2.21
CA VAL A 71 -13.48 1.95 0.90
C VAL A 71 -12.45 2.07 -0.21
N VAL A 72 -12.83 1.67 -1.43
CA VAL A 72 -11.98 1.74 -2.61
C VAL A 72 -12.65 2.67 -3.62
N THR A 73 -11.87 3.56 -4.22
CA THR A 73 -12.38 4.47 -5.25
C THR A 73 -12.77 3.72 -6.53
N ASP A 74 -13.78 4.23 -7.25
CA ASP A 74 -14.08 3.78 -8.61
C ASP A 74 -13.05 4.30 -9.64
N ASP A 75 -13.23 3.97 -10.92
CA ASP A 75 -12.31 4.35 -12.00
C ASP A 75 -12.17 5.88 -12.17
N ASP A 76 -13.15 6.65 -11.71
CA ASP A 76 -13.15 8.12 -11.74
C ASP A 76 -12.65 8.73 -10.41
N GLY A 77 -12.11 7.90 -9.51
CA GLY A 77 -11.54 8.31 -8.23
C GLY A 77 -12.58 8.64 -7.16
N ARG A 78 -13.87 8.34 -7.39
CA ARG A 78 -14.94 8.71 -6.46
C ARG A 78 -15.03 7.71 -5.32
N TYR A 79 -15.38 8.20 -4.14
CA TYR A 79 -15.60 7.36 -2.98
C TYR A 79 -16.74 7.90 -2.11
N VAL A 80 -17.37 6.97 -1.39
CA VAL A 80 -18.25 7.24 -0.26
C VAL A 80 -17.84 6.27 0.84
N VAL A 81 -17.58 6.78 2.04
CA VAL A 81 -17.43 6.01 3.28
C VAL A 81 -18.77 6.09 4.00
N PRO A 82 -19.63 5.05 3.88
CA PRO A 82 -21.01 5.18 4.31
C PRO A 82 -21.21 4.85 5.78
N ASP A 83 -22.36 5.21 6.34
CA ASP A 83 -22.84 4.82 7.67
C ASP A 83 -21.79 5.04 8.78
N LEU A 84 -21.17 6.23 8.83
CA LEU A 84 -20.19 6.57 9.85
C LEU A 84 -20.89 7.00 11.15
N PRO A 85 -20.61 6.33 12.29
CA PRO A 85 -21.07 6.83 13.58
C PRO A 85 -20.59 8.26 13.86
N ASP A 86 -21.37 9.03 14.59
CA ASP A 86 -21.04 10.41 14.98
C ASP A 86 -19.75 10.47 15.80
N ALA A 87 -18.70 11.05 15.20
CA ALA A 87 -17.35 11.23 15.75
C ALA A 87 -16.51 12.15 14.84
N ASP A 88 -15.34 12.58 15.31
CA ASP A 88 -14.35 13.25 14.47
C ASP A 88 -13.42 12.22 13.82
N TYR A 89 -13.28 12.30 12.49
CA TYR A 89 -12.47 11.37 11.70
C TYR A 89 -11.22 12.03 11.15
N GLN A 90 -10.20 11.20 10.97
CA GLN A 90 -9.07 11.48 10.10
C GLN A 90 -9.22 10.63 8.83
N VAL A 91 -9.28 11.28 7.68
CA VAL A 91 -9.47 10.65 6.37
C VAL A 91 -8.22 10.80 5.52
N TRP A 92 -7.75 9.72 4.93
CA TRP A 92 -6.52 9.68 4.14
C TRP A 92 -6.55 8.59 3.07
N VAL A 93 -5.60 8.67 2.15
CA VAL A 93 -5.51 7.81 0.97
C VAL A 93 -4.26 6.95 1.05
N ARG A 94 -4.42 5.68 0.66
CA ARG A 94 -3.35 4.73 0.42
C ARG A 94 -3.58 4.04 -0.91
N GLY A 95 -2.53 3.70 -1.65
CA GLY A 95 -2.67 2.95 -2.90
C GLY A 95 -1.35 2.35 -3.38
N TYR A 96 -1.42 1.38 -4.27
CA TYR A 96 -0.22 0.83 -4.91
C TYR A 96 0.41 1.86 -5.85
N GLY A 97 1.73 2.04 -5.76
CA GLY A 97 2.44 3.08 -6.52
C GLY A 97 2.39 4.47 -5.88
N LEU A 98 1.68 4.61 -4.76
CA LEU A 98 1.54 5.86 -4.02
C LEU A 98 2.37 5.85 -2.74
N ALA A 99 2.50 7.00 -2.10
CA ALA A 99 2.80 7.13 -0.69
C ALA A 99 1.49 7.42 0.05
N ASP A 100 1.44 7.16 1.36
CA ASP A 100 0.30 7.57 2.19
C ASP A 100 0.11 9.09 2.10
N SER A 101 -1.13 9.54 1.92
CA SER A 101 -1.44 10.97 1.95
C SER A 101 -1.38 11.53 3.37
N GLU A 102 -1.40 12.86 3.48
CA GLU A 102 -1.72 13.50 4.75
C GLU A 102 -3.13 13.13 5.21
N LYS A 103 -3.33 13.13 6.52
CA LYS A 103 -4.64 12.93 7.15
C LYS A 103 -5.39 14.26 7.19
N THR A 104 -6.64 14.23 6.75
CA THR A 104 -7.52 15.39 6.74
C THR A 104 -8.67 15.16 7.71
N ALA A 105 -8.93 16.14 8.58
CA ALA A 105 -10.07 16.08 9.50
C ALA A 105 -11.39 16.17 8.73
N ALA A 106 -12.37 15.35 9.11
CA ALA A 106 -13.73 15.39 8.57
C ALA A 106 -14.74 14.79 9.55
N SER A 107 -16.00 15.12 9.35
CA SER A 107 -17.15 14.62 10.11
C SER A 107 -18.18 14.00 9.16
N PRO A 108 -19.03 13.07 9.62
CA PRO A 108 -20.12 12.55 8.80
C PRO A 108 -20.98 13.69 8.21
N GLY A 109 -21.34 13.56 6.92
CA GLY A 109 -21.98 14.58 6.09
C GLY A 109 -21.02 15.43 5.26
N ASP A 110 -19.70 15.32 5.46
CA ASP A 110 -18.73 16.14 4.72
C ASP A 110 -18.48 15.64 3.29
N ALA A 111 -18.46 16.61 2.35
CA ALA A 111 -17.89 16.43 1.03
C ALA A 111 -16.40 16.75 1.05
N LEU A 112 -15.55 15.72 0.94
CA LEU A 112 -14.09 15.83 1.12
C LEU A 112 -13.34 15.31 -0.10
N ASN A 113 -12.56 16.20 -0.73
CA ASN A 113 -11.62 15.80 -1.77
C ASN A 113 -10.26 15.50 -1.17
N LEU A 114 -9.63 14.44 -1.66
CA LEU A 114 -8.34 14.01 -1.17
C LEU A 114 -7.30 14.05 -2.29
N ASN A 115 -6.09 14.42 -1.92
CA ASN A 115 -4.94 14.40 -2.81
C ASN A 115 -4.07 13.18 -2.48
N ALA A 116 -4.02 12.23 -3.40
CA ALA A 116 -3.09 11.13 -3.38
C ALA A 116 -1.66 11.63 -3.69
N VAL A 117 -0.68 10.99 -3.06
CA VAL A 117 0.73 11.32 -3.24
C VAL A 117 1.38 10.25 -4.10
N ILE A 118 1.85 10.61 -5.30
CA ILE A 118 2.67 9.70 -6.11
C ILE A 118 3.94 9.37 -5.34
N ALA A 119 4.26 8.09 -5.21
CA ALA A 119 5.46 7.67 -4.49
C ALA A 119 6.70 8.29 -5.15
N PRO A 120 7.60 8.94 -4.37
CA PRO A 120 8.80 9.58 -4.93
C PRO A 120 9.85 8.57 -5.41
N SER A 121 9.68 7.28 -5.09
CA SER A 121 10.54 6.20 -5.56
C SER A 121 9.81 4.85 -5.52
N ALA A 122 10.36 3.86 -6.24
CA ALA A 122 9.88 2.48 -6.17
C ALA A 122 9.99 1.87 -4.77
N ALA A 123 11.00 2.29 -3.99
CA ALA A 123 11.17 1.82 -2.61
C ALA A 123 10.01 2.27 -1.72
N VAL A 124 9.61 3.53 -1.80
CA VAL A 124 8.46 4.06 -1.06
C VAL A 124 7.16 3.40 -1.51
N ALA A 125 6.95 3.27 -2.83
CA ALA A 125 5.77 2.58 -3.36
C ALA A 125 5.63 1.14 -2.85
N ALA A 126 6.76 0.44 -2.72
CA ALA A 126 6.79 -0.96 -2.31
C ALA A 126 6.44 -1.15 -0.82
N GLU A 127 6.51 -0.11 0.02
CA GLU A 127 6.12 -0.21 1.43
C GLU A 127 4.66 -0.63 1.61
N ILE A 128 3.79 -0.19 0.70
CA ILE A 128 2.35 -0.48 0.70
C ILE A 128 2.03 -1.86 0.10
N TYR A 129 2.96 -2.44 -0.68
CA TYR A 129 2.73 -3.72 -1.35
C TYR A 129 2.47 -4.84 -0.35
N PRO A 130 1.56 -5.77 -0.69
CA PRO A 130 1.17 -6.82 0.23
C PRO A 130 2.38 -7.73 0.50
N ALA A 131 2.39 -8.32 1.69
CA ALA A 131 3.50 -9.14 2.16
C ALA A 131 3.95 -10.21 1.16
N ILE A 132 3.00 -10.83 0.47
CA ILE A 132 3.29 -11.87 -0.51
C ILE A 132 4.13 -11.36 -1.69
N SER A 133 3.96 -10.11 -2.12
CA SER A 133 4.79 -9.51 -3.17
C SER A 133 6.25 -9.44 -2.73
N TRP A 134 6.49 -9.07 -1.48
CA TRP A 134 7.83 -9.05 -0.91
C TRP A 134 8.40 -10.46 -0.77
N TYR A 135 7.62 -11.38 -0.22
CA TYR A 135 8.05 -12.75 0.02
C TYR A 135 8.36 -13.51 -1.26
N ALA A 136 7.64 -13.22 -2.35
CA ALA A 136 7.90 -13.78 -3.67
C ALA A 136 9.25 -13.35 -4.27
N MET A 137 9.89 -12.28 -3.76
CA MET A 137 11.23 -11.85 -4.18
C MET A 137 12.37 -12.64 -3.50
N MET A 138 12.06 -13.43 -2.46
CA MET A 138 13.04 -14.29 -1.83
C MET A 138 13.43 -15.41 -2.80
N HIS A 139 14.73 -15.55 -3.06
CA HIS A 139 15.22 -16.63 -3.92
C HIS A 139 14.96 -18.00 -3.29
N LEU A 140 14.70 -18.98 -4.14
CA LEU A 140 14.60 -20.38 -3.72
C LEU A 140 15.96 -21.06 -3.83
N PRO A 141 16.26 -22.04 -2.94
CA PRO A 141 17.45 -22.84 -3.09
C PRO A 141 17.44 -23.67 -4.37
N PRO A 142 18.58 -23.82 -5.07
CA PRO A 142 18.68 -24.77 -6.16
C PRO A 142 18.59 -26.20 -5.60
N GLU A 143 18.17 -27.16 -6.45
CA GLU A 143 17.98 -28.56 -6.03
C GLU A 143 19.24 -29.19 -5.42
N SER A 144 20.43 -28.77 -5.86
CA SER A 144 21.71 -29.26 -5.33
C SER A 144 21.91 -28.91 -3.85
N GLU A 145 21.42 -27.76 -3.39
CA GLU A 145 21.47 -27.36 -1.97
C GLU A 145 20.44 -28.12 -1.12
N LEU A 146 19.49 -28.79 -1.75
CA LEU A 146 18.43 -29.55 -1.09
C LEU A 146 18.59 -31.08 -1.24
N ALA A 147 19.69 -31.55 -1.86
CA ALA A 147 19.88 -32.95 -2.19
C ALA A 147 19.96 -33.88 -0.96
N SER A 148 20.37 -33.36 0.19
CA SER A 148 20.42 -34.09 1.48
C SER A 148 19.13 -33.99 2.30
N ILE A 149 18.13 -33.23 1.82
CA ILE A 149 16.84 -33.04 2.50
C ILE A 149 15.82 -33.96 1.83
N GLU A 150 15.25 -34.89 2.60
CA GLU A 150 14.21 -35.78 2.09
C GLU A 150 13.01 -34.96 1.58
N GLY A 151 12.56 -35.25 0.35
CA GLY A 151 11.51 -34.48 -0.32
C GLY A 151 11.98 -33.17 -0.98
N GLY A 152 13.25 -32.79 -0.84
CA GLY A 152 13.92 -31.71 -1.56
C GLY A 152 13.14 -30.39 -1.59
N LEU A 153 13.00 -29.79 -2.78
CA LEU A 153 12.31 -28.51 -2.97
C LEU A 153 10.84 -28.52 -2.52
N ASN A 154 10.14 -29.65 -2.65
CA ASN A 154 8.75 -29.75 -2.22
C ASN A 154 8.65 -29.68 -0.69
N PHE A 155 9.53 -30.38 0.02
CA PHE A 155 9.57 -30.31 1.49
C PHE A 155 10.00 -28.92 1.98
N TYR A 156 11.01 -28.32 1.35
CA TYR A 156 11.42 -26.94 1.61
C TYR A 156 10.25 -25.96 1.46
N ARG A 157 9.56 -25.99 0.31
CA ARG A 157 8.41 -25.11 0.06
C ARG A 157 7.27 -25.36 1.05
N ASN A 158 7.00 -26.61 1.41
CA ASN A 158 5.98 -26.95 2.39
C ASN A 158 6.25 -26.27 3.75
N LEU A 159 7.48 -26.35 4.26
CA LEU A 159 7.86 -25.72 5.54
C LEU A 159 7.95 -24.20 5.45
N MET A 160 8.38 -23.65 4.31
CA MET A 160 8.52 -22.22 4.12
C MET A 160 7.19 -21.51 3.82
N THR A 161 6.11 -22.25 3.56
CA THR A 161 4.78 -21.70 3.26
C THR A 161 3.76 -22.08 4.34
N ASN A 162 2.52 -22.39 3.96
CA ASN A 162 1.37 -22.47 4.87
C ASN A 162 1.48 -23.61 5.90
N ASN A 163 2.22 -24.67 5.60
CA ASN A 163 2.41 -25.79 6.52
C ASN A 163 3.58 -25.58 7.50
N GLY A 164 4.17 -24.39 7.53
CA GLY A 164 5.17 -23.97 8.50
C GLY A 164 5.13 -22.46 8.72
N CYS A 165 6.15 -21.74 8.26
CA CYS A 165 6.35 -20.33 8.60
C CYS A 165 5.16 -19.43 8.23
N VAL A 166 4.62 -19.54 7.00
CA VAL A 166 3.54 -18.65 6.54
C VAL A 166 2.20 -18.96 7.19
N GLY A 167 2.01 -20.19 7.69
CA GLY A 167 0.79 -20.56 8.41
C GLY A 167 0.56 -19.73 9.67
N CYS A 168 1.63 -19.30 10.33
CA CYS A 168 1.57 -18.48 11.56
C CYS A 168 2.02 -17.03 11.35
N HIS A 169 2.81 -16.75 10.32
CA HIS A 169 3.43 -15.45 10.11
C HIS A 169 3.19 -14.98 8.68
N GLN A 170 2.68 -13.77 8.51
CA GLN A 170 2.58 -13.18 7.19
C GLN A 170 3.95 -12.68 6.71
N LEU A 171 4.82 -13.61 6.30
CA LEU A 171 6.16 -13.31 5.80
C LEU A 171 6.08 -12.29 4.67
N GLY A 172 6.93 -11.26 4.74
CA GLY A 172 6.99 -10.18 3.76
C GLY A 172 6.26 -8.91 4.18
N ASN A 173 5.49 -8.90 5.26
CA ASN A 173 5.08 -7.63 5.88
C ASN A 173 6.32 -6.95 6.50
N LEU A 174 6.28 -5.64 6.72
CA LEU A 174 7.46 -4.89 7.19
C LEU A 174 8.08 -5.52 8.45
N ALA A 175 7.27 -5.80 9.47
CA ALA A 175 7.72 -6.38 10.73
C ALA A 175 8.34 -7.80 10.60
N THR A 176 7.98 -8.55 9.57
CA THR A 176 8.45 -9.92 9.32
C THR A 176 9.52 -10.03 8.25
N ARG A 177 9.75 -8.99 7.44
CA ARG A 177 10.83 -8.95 6.44
C ARG A 177 12.07 -8.18 6.91
N THR A 178 11.94 -7.37 7.94
CA THR A 178 13.06 -6.60 8.52
C THR A 178 13.55 -7.18 9.84
N ILE A 179 14.75 -6.74 10.20
CA ILE A 179 15.41 -7.05 11.46
C ILE A 179 15.16 -5.85 12.39
N PRO A 180 14.44 -6.02 13.50
CA PRO A 180 14.08 -4.90 14.36
C PRO A 180 15.30 -4.35 15.11
N GLU A 181 15.34 -3.02 15.27
CA GLU A 181 16.33 -2.35 16.10
C GLU A 181 16.23 -2.86 17.54
N GLY A 182 17.35 -3.30 18.12
CA GLY A 182 17.42 -3.77 19.52
C GLY A 182 17.56 -5.28 19.72
N ILE A 183 17.60 -6.11 18.66
CA ILE A 183 17.90 -7.55 18.82
C ILE A 183 19.39 -7.86 19.01
N GLY A 184 20.25 -6.85 18.83
CA GLY A 184 21.71 -6.93 18.94
C GLY A 184 22.41 -6.52 17.64
N GLU A 185 23.74 -6.47 17.70
CA GLU A 185 24.61 -6.32 16.53
C GLU A 185 25.18 -7.69 16.16
N PHE A 186 25.28 -7.99 14.87
CA PHE A 186 25.73 -9.28 14.35
C PHE A 186 26.70 -9.06 13.20
N GLU A 187 27.57 -10.04 12.97
CA GLU A 187 28.58 -9.97 11.90
C GLU A 187 27.95 -10.14 10.50
N SER A 188 26.76 -10.73 10.43
CA SER A 188 26.01 -10.93 9.19
C SER A 188 24.51 -10.94 9.41
N SER A 189 23.75 -10.62 8.36
CA SER A 189 22.29 -10.76 8.35
C SER A 189 21.83 -12.20 8.58
N GLU A 190 22.63 -13.20 8.21
CA GLU A 190 22.36 -14.61 8.51
C GLU A 190 22.32 -14.87 10.03
N GLN A 191 23.35 -14.41 10.76
CA GLN A 191 23.39 -14.52 12.22
C GLN A 191 22.23 -13.75 12.87
N ALA A 192 21.90 -12.57 12.34
CA ALA A 192 20.80 -11.76 12.82
C ALA A 192 19.44 -12.46 12.60
N TRP A 193 19.23 -13.14 11.48
CA TRP A 193 18.03 -13.94 11.22
C TRP A 193 17.90 -15.13 12.17
N ILE A 194 19.00 -15.86 12.41
CA ILE A 194 19.04 -16.96 13.39
C ILE A 194 18.61 -16.43 14.77
N ARG A 195 19.21 -15.33 15.23
CA ARG A 195 18.86 -14.71 16.52
C ARG A 195 17.41 -14.22 16.56
N ARG A 196 16.93 -13.61 15.48
CA ARG A 196 15.56 -13.09 15.36
C ARG A 196 14.56 -14.22 15.53
N ILE A 197 14.72 -15.33 14.83
CA ILE A 197 13.81 -16.49 14.89
C ILE A 197 13.87 -17.18 16.25
N GLN A 198 15.02 -17.16 16.93
CA GLN A 198 15.17 -17.66 18.30
C GLN A 198 14.55 -16.75 19.37
N SER A 199 14.04 -15.57 19.00
CA SER A 199 13.52 -14.61 19.97
C SER A 199 12.13 -15.00 20.50
N GLY A 200 11.88 -14.65 21.77
CA GLY A 200 10.59 -14.85 22.42
C GLY A 200 10.34 -16.27 22.94
N GLN A 201 9.19 -16.47 23.56
CA GLN A 201 8.85 -17.73 24.25
C GLN A 201 8.78 -18.93 23.30
N ALA A 202 8.39 -18.71 22.04
CA ALA A 202 8.28 -19.76 21.02
C ALA A 202 9.59 -20.00 20.24
N GLY A 203 10.64 -19.19 20.45
CA GLY A 203 11.82 -19.16 19.58
C GLY A 203 12.55 -20.51 19.46
N ALA A 204 12.63 -21.28 20.54
CA ALA A 204 13.23 -22.62 20.52
C ALA A 204 12.46 -23.60 19.61
N ASN A 205 11.14 -23.48 19.54
CA ASN A 205 10.30 -24.29 18.65
C ASN A 205 10.33 -23.77 17.22
N MET A 206 10.44 -22.46 17.03
CA MET A 206 10.44 -21.82 15.71
C MET A 206 11.76 -22.02 14.96
N ILE A 207 12.90 -22.06 15.65
CA ILE A 207 14.21 -22.23 15.00
C ILE A 207 14.47 -23.66 14.53
N ARG A 208 13.89 -24.65 15.22
CA ARG A 208 14.20 -26.07 15.01
C ARG A 208 13.91 -26.57 13.59
N PRO A 209 12.75 -26.27 12.97
CA PRO A 209 12.49 -26.73 11.60
C PRO A 209 13.51 -26.18 10.59
N LEU A 210 14.03 -24.98 10.84
CA LEU A 210 15.00 -24.36 9.95
C LEU A 210 16.40 -24.95 10.14
N THR A 211 16.82 -25.23 11.38
CA THR A 211 18.15 -25.77 11.66
C THR A 211 18.26 -27.28 11.50
N VAL A 212 17.20 -28.03 11.84
CA VAL A 212 17.20 -29.50 11.81
C VAL A 212 16.60 -30.03 10.51
N ASP A 213 15.36 -29.66 10.22
CA ASP A 213 14.62 -30.26 9.09
C ASP A 213 15.10 -29.69 7.75
N LEU A 214 15.42 -28.39 7.71
CA LEU A 214 15.98 -27.69 6.55
C LEU A 214 17.49 -27.46 6.63
N GLN A 215 18.17 -28.05 7.62
CA GLN A 215 19.65 -28.08 7.72
C GLN A 215 20.32 -26.69 7.64
N GLY A 216 19.62 -25.63 8.04
CA GLY A 216 20.11 -24.24 8.00
C GLY A 216 20.02 -23.55 6.64
N VAL A 217 19.62 -24.26 5.57
CA VAL A 217 19.54 -23.71 4.20
C VAL A 217 18.78 -22.38 4.12
N PRO A 218 17.63 -22.16 4.81
CA PRO A 218 16.87 -20.92 4.66
C PRO A 218 17.62 -19.64 5.07
N PHE A 219 18.59 -19.69 6.00
CA PHE A 219 19.15 -18.47 6.59
C PHE A 219 19.92 -17.62 5.58
N LYS A 220 20.64 -18.25 4.66
CA LYS A 220 21.30 -17.58 3.53
C LYS A 220 20.30 -16.82 2.65
N TYR A 221 19.12 -17.40 2.40
CA TYR A 221 18.09 -16.79 1.55
C TYR A 221 17.33 -15.67 2.26
N PHE A 222 17.16 -15.77 3.58
CA PHE A 222 16.67 -14.66 4.37
C PHE A 222 17.67 -13.50 4.41
N ALA A 223 18.96 -13.78 4.57
CA ALA A 223 20.01 -12.77 4.52
C ALA A 223 20.06 -12.06 3.16
N ASP A 224 20.15 -12.82 2.05
CA ASP A 224 20.12 -12.28 0.69
C ASP A 224 18.86 -11.43 0.40
N TRP A 225 17.72 -11.80 0.99
CA TRP A 225 16.50 -11.03 0.82
C TRP A 225 16.48 -9.72 1.61
N THR A 226 17.09 -9.67 2.79
CA THR A 226 17.18 -8.45 3.61
C THR A 226 18.29 -7.50 3.13
N ASP A 227 19.39 -8.04 2.60
CA ASP A 227 20.56 -7.26 2.20
C ASP A 227 20.41 -6.55 0.83
N ARG A 228 19.36 -6.89 0.07
CA ARG A 228 19.02 -6.28 -1.23
C ARG A 228 18.08 -5.09 -1.08
#